data_AF-A0AAW2HR61-F1
#
_entry.id   AF-A0AAW2HR61-F1
#
_cell.length_a   1.000
_cell.length_b   1.000
_cell.length_c   1.000
_cell.angle_alpha   90.00
_cell.angle_beta   90.00
_cell.angle_gamma   90.00
#
_symmetry.space_group_name_H-M   'P 1'
#
loop_
_entity.id
_entity.type
_entity.pdbx_description
1 polymer ?
#
loop_
_entity_poly.entity_id
_entity_poly.type
_entity_poly.pdbx_seq_one_letter_code
_entity_poly.pdbx_strand_id
1 'polypeptide(L)'
;MPVRCFRNFLNVRNGTVVFRGCGEPASADCAAFRLLIKLFPFQAYHSSHTDYKQSIGNTAILPIRTSCRGPAPITTEENDIIDEAIYYFRANVFYRTYEIKSEADRVLIYITLYITECLKRLQKCSNKNQGLNEMYTLAISKFDIPGDPGFPLNSVYAKPKTPAEADVLRYYFQQIRQETGQRICEKVFNTENGKPSKWWLCFAKKKFMEKSLSGPGQ
;
A
#
# COMPACT_ATOMS: atom_id res chain seq x y z
N MET A 1 -12.16 14.68 31.03
CA MET A 1 -11.77 13.26 31.23
C MET A 1 -11.51 12.52 29.89
N PRO A 2 -10.55 12.91 29.03
CA PRO A 2 -10.27 12.18 27.79
C PRO A 2 -9.16 11.11 27.92
N VAL A 3 -8.48 11.03 29.08
CA VAL A 3 -7.29 10.19 29.25
C VAL A 3 -7.63 8.69 29.41
N ARG A 4 -8.84 8.35 29.85
CA ARG A 4 -9.21 6.95 30.17
C ARG A 4 -9.63 6.10 28.96
N CYS A 5 -10.15 6.68 27.87
CA CYS A 5 -10.43 5.91 26.65
C CYS A 5 -9.18 5.61 25.81
N PHE A 6 -8.13 6.44 25.93
CA PHE A 6 -6.88 6.29 25.15
C PHE A 6 -6.06 5.05 25.51
N ARG A 7 -6.22 4.52 26.74
CA ARG A 7 -5.45 3.38 27.24
C ARG A 7 -5.88 2.04 26.62
N ASN A 8 -7.07 1.98 26.02
CA ASN A 8 -7.62 0.74 25.45
C ASN A 8 -7.34 0.58 23.93
N PHE A 9 -6.92 1.65 23.24
CA PHE A 9 -6.66 1.63 21.79
C PHE A 9 -5.18 1.53 21.42
N LEU A 10 -4.28 1.80 22.37
CA LEU A 10 -2.84 1.85 22.18
C LEU A 10 -2.18 0.88 23.16
N ASN A 11 -1.86 -0.33 22.72
CA ASN A 11 -0.90 -1.14 23.46
C ASN A 11 0.50 -0.70 23.04
N VAL A 12 1.11 0.21 23.82
CA VAL A 12 2.51 0.57 23.66
C VAL A 12 3.34 -0.53 24.31
N ARG A 13 3.80 -1.49 23.50
CA ARG A 13 4.92 -2.36 23.86
C ARG A 13 6.10 -1.97 22.97
N ASN A 14 7.24 -1.63 23.58
CA ASN A 14 8.49 -1.31 22.89
C ASN A 14 8.39 -0.20 21.82
N GLY A 15 7.61 0.86 22.07
CA GLY A 15 7.49 2.00 21.14
C GLY A 15 6.66 1.74 19.87
N THR A 16 6.07 0.55 19.73
CA THR A 16 5.17 0.22 18.62
C THR A 16 3.71 0.39 19.04
N VAL A 17 2.95 1.14 18.24
CA VAL A 17 1.49 1.28 18.38
C VAL A 17 0.80 0.22 17.53
N VAL A 18 0.02 -0.65 18.16
CA VAL A 18 -0.83 -1.65 17.47
C VAL A 18 -2.30 -1.38 17.81
N PHE A 19 -3.13 -1.18 16.78
CA PHE A 19 -4.57 -0.95 16.92
C PHE A 19 -5.33 -2.27 17.12
N ARG A 20 -6.09 -2.40 18.22
CA ARG A 20 -7.04 -3.52 18.40
C ARG A 20 -8.42 -3.18 17.83
N GLY A 21 -9.02 -4.17 17.17
CA GLY A 21 -10.46 -4.42 16.97
C GLY A 21 -11.40 -3.21 16.88
N CYS A 22 -11.81 -2.85 15.66
CA CYS A 22 -12.85 -1.86 15.42
C CYS A 22 -14.24 -2.37 15.83
N GLY A 23 -14.82 -1.74 16.84
CA GLY A 23 -16.23 -1.83 17.16
C GLY A 23 -16.71 -0.63 17.98
N GLU A 24 -16.66 0.60 17.41
CA GLU A 24 -17.47 1.80 17.76
C GLU A 24 -17.00 3.07 16.99
N PRO A 25 -17.73 4.22 16.97
CA PRO A 25 -17.86 5.08 15.79
C PRO A 25 -16.71 6.08 15.58
N ALA A 26 -15.92 5.84 14.54
CA ALA A 26 -14.64 6.50 14.21
C ALA A 26 -14.71 7.80 13.36
N SER A 27 -15.73 8.66 13.48
CA SER A 27 -15.62 10.01 12.86
C SER A 27 -14.49 10.84 13.49
N ALA A 28 -14.12 10.54 14.73
CA ALA A 28 -13.02 11.16 15.46
C ALA A 28 -11.62 10.65 15.08
N ASP A 29 -11.51 9.54 14.34
CA ASP A 29 -10.29 8.72 14.32
C ASP A 29 -9.23 9.21 13.32
N CYS A 30 -9.65 9.69 12.14
CA CYS A 30 -8.72 10.19 11.13
C CYS A 30 -8.10 11.56 11.52
N ALA A 31 -8.83 12.38 12.27
CA ALA A 31 -8.34 13.65 12.79
C ALA A 31 -7.48 13.45 14.03
N ALA A 32 -7.88 12.56 14.95
CA ALA A 32 -7.08 12.18 16.10
C ALA A 32 -5.75 11.53 15.68
N PHE A 33 -5.76 10.65 14.68
CA PHE A 33 -4.52 10.04 14.15
C PHE A 33 -3.57 11.07 13.53
N ARG A 34 -4.09 12.07 12.79
CA ARG A 34 -3.28 13.20 12.33
C ARG A 34 -2.69 14.01 13.48
N LEU A 35 -3.46 14.19 14.56
CA LEU A 35 -2.98 14.90 15.74
C LEU A 35 -1.89 14.10 16.43
N LEU A 36 -2.04 12.77 16.55
CA LEU A 36 -1.03 11.89 17.13
C LEU A 36 0.28 11.86 16.33
N ILE A 37 0.23 11.77 15.00
CA ILE A 37 1.44 11.87 14.15
C ILE A 37 2.10 13.25 14.28
N LYS A 38 1.33 14.31 14.48
CA LYS A 38 1.89 15.66 14.71
C LYS A 38 2.48 15.83 16.10
N LEU A 39 1.92 15.17 17.11
CA LEU A 39 2.31 15.30 18.51
C LEU A 39 3.47 14.38 18.92
N PHE A 40 3.73 13.33 18.14
CA PHE A 40 4.84 12.41 18.35
C PHE A 40 5.57 12.19 17.03
N PRO A 41 6.91 12.36 16.97
CA PRO A 41 7.70 12.06 15.77
C PRO A 41 7.77 10.55 15.56
N PHE A 42 6.66 9.96 15.08
CA PHE A 42 6.68 8.60 14.58
C PHE A 42 7.51 8.59 13.31
N GLN A 43 8.46 7.66 13.23
CA GLN A 43 9.16 7.38 11.97
C GLN A 43 8.22 6.62 11.05
N ALA A 44 8.44 6.74 9.74
CA ALA A 44 7.74 5.90 8.77
C ALA A 44 8.08 4.42 9.02
N TYR A 45 7.12 3.54 8.71
CA TYR A 45 7.34 2.09 8.84
C TYR A 45 8.02 1.56 7.59
N HIS A 46 9.11 0.82 7.79
CA HIS A 46 9.95 0.25 6.74
C HIS A 46 9.71 -1.24 6.58
N SER A 47 10.08 -1.75 5.41
CA SER A 47 9.99 -3.18 5.16
C SER A 47 11.02 -3.95 5.98
N SER A 48 10.56 -5.03 6.60
CA SER A 48 11.39 -6.00 7.30
C SER A 48 11.84 -7.17 6.42
N HIS A 49 11.35 -7.25 5.18
CA HIS A 49 11.65 -8.31 4.24
C HIS A 49 13.04 -8.15 3.63
N THR A 50 13.91 -9.14 3.87
CA THR A 50 15.29 -9.17 3.34
C THR A 50 15.55 -10.34 2.40
N ASP A 51 14.61 -11.30 2.30
CA ASP A 51 14.80 -12.49 1.47
C ASP A 51 14.43 -12.21 0.00
N TYR A 52 15.37 -11.62 -0.74
CA TYR A 52 15.31 -11.54 -2.20
C TYR A 52 16.69 -11.83 -2.80
N LYS A 53 16.69 -12.57 -3.91
CA LYS A 53 17.93 -12.94 -4.63
C LYS A 53 18.18 -12.08 -5.85
N GLN A 54 17.17 -11.33 -6.30
CA GLN A 54 17.20 -10.55 -7.51
C GLN A 54 16.68 -9.15 -7.26
N SER A 55 17.29 -8.17 -7.93
CA SER A 55 16.83 -6.79 -8.00
C SER A 55 16.92 -6.29 -9.43
N ILE A 56 16.00 -5.41 -9.82
CA ILE A 56 16.06 -4.69 -11.10
C ILE A 56 16.24 -3.21 -10.80
N GLY A 57 17.30 -2.62 -11.35
CA GLY A 57 17.77 -1.31 -10.90
C GLY A 57 18.13 -1.38 -9.40
N ASN A 58 17.36 -0.66 -8.58
CA ASN A 58 17.46 -0.68 -7.11
C ASN A 58 16.16 -1.14 -6.44
N THR A 59 15.28 -1.83 -7.17
CA THR A 59 14.02 -2.39 -6.67
C THR A 59 14.19 -3.90 -6.45
N ALA A 60 13.88 -4.38 -5.25
CA ALA A 60 13.93 -5.81 -4.93
C ALA A 60 12.81 -6.57 -5.65
N ILE A 61 13.12 -7.79 -6.13
CA ILE A 61 12.12 -8.75 -6.62
C ILE A 61 11.83 -9.71 -5.46
N LEU A 62 10.91 -9.29 -4.58
CA LEU A 62 10.50 -10.03 -3.40
C LEU A 62 9.53 -11.16 -3.75
N PRO A 63 9.62 -12.31 -3.05
CA PRO A 63 8.61 -13.35 -3.12
C PRO A 63 7.24 -12.86 -2.66
N ILE A 64 6.17 -13.31 -3.30
CA ILE A 64 4.78 -13.03 -2.89
C ILE A 64 3.91 -14.28 -2.96
N ARG A 65 2.91 -14.33 -2.08
CA ARG A 65 1.91 -15.39 -2.09
C ARG A 65 0.82 -15.04 -3.09
N THR A 66 0.86 -15.60 -4.29
CA THR A 66 -0.08 -15.26 -5.35
C THR A 66 -0.43 -16.45 -6.23
N SER A 67 -1.64 -16.42 -6.78
CA SER A 67 -2.07 -17.31 -7.86
C SER A 67 -1.90 -16.68 -9.25
N CYS A 68 -1.54 -15.39 -9.30
CA CYS A 68 -1.34 -14.64 -10.52
C CYS A 68 0.01 -15.00 -11.15
N ARG A 69 0.04 -15.16 -12.47
CA ARG A 69 1.28 -15.41 -13.21
C ARG A 69 2.17 -14.17 -13.22
N GLY A 70 3.47 -14.37 -13.05
CA GLY A 70 4.45 -13.29 -13.13
C GLY A 70 5.83 -13.73 -12.63
N PRO A 71 6.80 -12.81 -12.65
CA PRO A 71 8.20 -13.11 -12.36
C PRO A 71 8.53 -13.13 -10.86
N ALA A 72 7.60 -12.78 -9.96
CA ALA A 72 7.86 -12.86 -8.53
C ALA A 72 8.08 -14.32 -8.11
N PRO A 73 9.10 -14.61 -7.28
CA PRO A 73 9.21 -15.90 -6.62
C PRO A 73 7.95 -16.20 -5.81
N ILE A 74 7.55 -17.47 -5.75
CA ILE A 74 6.40 -17.89 -4.95
C ILE A 74 6.89 -18.16 -3.53
N THR A 75 6.19 -17.61 -2.54
CA THR A 75 6.39 -17.96 -1.13
C THR A 75 5.12 -18.57 -0.54
N THR A 76 5.30 -19.46 0.44
CA THR A 76 4.24 -20.04 1.26
C THR A 76 4.11 -19.35 2.62
N GLU A 77 4.96 -18.35 2.90
CA GLU A 77 4.89 -17.59 4.14
C GLU A 77 3.56 -16.83 4.24
N GLU A 78 3.04 -16.71 5.46
CA GLU A 78 1.75 -16.06 5.70
C GLU A 78 1.80 -14.55 5.46
N ASN A 79 2.97 -13.92 5.68
CA ASN A 79 3.17 -12.49 5.59
C ASN A 79 4.20 -12.19 4.50
N ASP A 80 3.74 -11.65 3.38
CA ASP A 80 4.60 -11.13 2.32
C ASP A 80 4.62 -9.59 2.31
N ILE A 81 5.36 -9.00 1.36
CA ILE A 81 5.48 -7.55 1.23
C ILE A 81 4.14 -6.83 1.00
N ILE A 82 3.14 -7.52 0.44
CA ILE A 82 1.81 -6.95 0.21
C ILE A 82 1.03 -6.90 1.53
N ASP A 83 1.11 -7.96 2.34
CA ASP A 83 0.49 -7.98 3.67
C ASP A 83 1.12 -6.90 4.58
N GLU A 84 2.45 -6.78 4.54
CA GLU A 84 3.19 -5.73 5.25
C GLU A 84 2.76 -4.32 4.81
N ALA A 85 2.64 -4.09 3.49
CA ALA A 85 2.20 -2.80 2.95
C ALA A 85 0.76 -2.45 3.37
N ILE A 86 -0.17 -3.41 3.33
CA ILE A 86 -1.55 -3.21 3.77
C ILE A 86 -1.60 -2.91 5.28
N TYR A 87 -0.77 -3.61 6.07
CA TYR A 87 -0.66 -3.40 7.51
C TYR A 87 -0.15 -1.98 7.85
N TYR A 88 0.91 -1.52 7.19
CA TYR A 88 1.48 -0.19 7.43
C TYR A 88 0.74 0.96 6.75
N PHE A 89 -0.11 0.69 5.75
CA PHE A 89 -0.74 1.70 4.90
C PHE A 89 -1.37 2.87 5.68
N ARG A 90 -2.20 2.57 6.70
CA ARG A 90 -2.93 3.62 7.44
C ARG A 90 -2.00 4.60 8.16
N ALA A 91 -0.83 4.15 8.56
CA ALA A 91 0.20 5.03 9.13
C ALA A 91 1.02 5.71 8.04
N ASN A 92 1.53 4.92 7.08
CA ASN A 92 2.48 5.41 6.09
C ASN A 92 1.88 6.48 5.16
N VAL A 93 0.60 6.39 4.81
CA VAL A 93 -0.07 7.28 3.85
C VAL A 93 -0.06 8.77 4.25
N PHE A 94 0.24 9.11 5.50
CA PHE A 94 0.31 10.49 5.98
C PHE A 94 1.68 11.14 5.82
N TYR A 95 2.75 10.38 5.62
CA TYR A 95 4.09 10.95 5.50
C TYR A 95 4.29 11.62 4.15
N ARG A 96 4.88 12.82 4.18
CA ARG A 96 5.30 13.58 3.00
C ARG A 96 6.73 13.26 2.58
N THR A 97 7.54 12.79 3.52
CA THR A 97 8.93 12.39 3.32
C THR A 97 9.11 10.97 3.83
N TYR A 98 9.88 10.16 3.10
CA TYR A 98 10.17 8.79 3.46
C TYR A 98 11.65 8.53 3.15
N GLU A 99 12.43 8.14 4.16
CA GLU A 99 13.82 7.74 4.00
C GLU A 99 13.86 6.29 3.47
N ILE A 100 14.59 6.02 2.40
CA ILE A 100 14.67 4.67 1.85
C ILE A 100 15.84 3.95 2.50
N LYS A 101 15.57 2.92 3.31
CA LYS A 101 16.60 2.14 4.03
C LYS A 101 17.02 0.88 3.28
N SER A 102 16.17 0.36 2.39
CA SER A 102 16.43 -0.86 1.62
C SER A 102 15.77 -0.84 0.24
N GLU A 103 16.09 -1.83 -0.58
CA GLU A 103 15.45 -2.08 -1.87
C GLU A 103 14.03 -2.62 -1.70
N ALA A 104 13.75 -3.29 -0.58
CA ALA A 104 12.40 -3.73 -0.19
C ALA A 104 11.48 -2.53 0.12
N ASP A 105 12.01 -1.46 0.73
CA ASP A 105 11.27 -0.21 0.94
C ASP A 105 10.73 0.37 -0.37
N ARG A 106 11.43 0.20 -1.50
CA ARG A 106 10.94 0.66 -2.81
C ARG A 106 9.75 -0.14 -3.30
N VAL A 107 9.66 -1.41 -2.95
CA VAL A 107 8.46 -2.21 -3.24
C VAL A 107 7.32 -1.77 -2.32
N LEU A 108 7.60 -1.57 -1.03
CA LEU A 108 6.64 -1.07 -0.04
C LEU A 108 6.05 0.30 -0.43
N ILE A 109 6.88 1.23 -0.89
CA ILE A 109 6.47 2.55 -1.39
C ILE A 109 5.55 2.40 -2.60
N TYR A 110 5.92 1.57 -3.57
CA TYR A 110 5.11 1.34 -4.77
C TYR A 110 3.72 0.79 -4.40
N ILE A 111 3.66 -0.24 -3.54
CA ILE A 111 2.40 -0.83 -3.09
C ILE A 111 1.56 0.21 -2.31
N THR A 112 2.18 1.01 -1.44
CA THR A 112 1.49 2.06 -0.67
C THR A 112 0.83 3.10 -1.59
N LEU A 113 1.53 3.53 -2.65
CA LEU A 113 0.94 4.40 -3.67
C LEU A 113 -0.20 3.69 -4.42
N TYR A 114 -0.01 2.43 -4.80
CA TYR A 114 -1.00 1.67 -5.54
C TYR A 114 -2.28 1.40 -4.73
N ILE A 115 -2.18 1.14 -3.42
CA ILE A 115 -3.35 1.02 -2.53
C ILE A 115 -4.21 2.28 -2.61
N THR A 116 -3.59 3.47 -2.68
CA THR A 116 -4.34 4.72 -2.83
C THR A 116 -5.11 4.75 -4.15
N GLU A 117 -4.53 4.29 -5.26
CA GLU A 117 -5.21 4.16 -6.56
C GLU A 117 -6.39 3.17 -6.50
N CYS A 118 -6.20 2.03 -5.82
CA CYS A 118 -7.27 1.07 -5.57
C CYS A 118 -8.43 1.73 -4.82
N LEU A 119 -8.15 2.46 -3.74
CA LEU A 119 -9.19 3.12 -2.94
C LEU A 119 -9.96 4.19 -3.73
N LYS A 120 -9.31 4.93 -4.63
CA LYS A 120 -10.00 5.89 -5.54
C LYS A 120 -11.02 5.19 -6.45
N ARG A 121 -10.69 4.00 -6.98
CA ARG A 121 -11.58 3.20 -7.83
C ARG A 121 -12.69 2.53 -7.01
N LEU A 122 -12.33 1.92 -5.88
CA LEU A 122 -13.27 1.24 -4.99
C LEU A 122 -14.30 2.20 -4.37
N GLN A 123 -13.98 3.48 -4.22
CA GLN A 123 -14.94 4.49 -3.76
C GLN A 123 -16.19 4.61 -4.64
N LYS A 124 -16.09 4.25 -5.93
CA LYS A 124 -17.20 4.28 -6.90
C LYS A 124 -17.95 2.94 -6.99
N CYS A 125 -17.49 1.92 -6.29
CA CYS A 125 -18.06 0.57 -6.34
C CYS A 125 -19.16 0.40 -5.28
N SER A 126 -20.25 -0.26 -5.67
CA SER A 126 -21.39 -0.52 -4.80
C SER A 126 -21.30 -1.85 -4.03
N ASN A 127 -20.57 -2.83 -4.58
CA ASN A 127 -20.43 -4.18 -4.03
C ASN A 127 -19.07 -4.80 -4.37
N LYS A 128 -18.72 -5.89 -3.68
CA LYS A 128 -17.43 -6.58 -3.80
C LYS A 128 -17.12 -7.07 -5.22
N ASN A 129 -18.11 -7.62 -5.94
CA ASN A 129 -17.89 -8.16 -7.29
C ASN A 129 -17.53 -7.05 -8.28
N GLN A 130 -18.23 -5.92 -8.21
CA GLN A 130 -17.87 -4.72 -8.97
C GLN A 130 -16.46 -4.24 -8.61
N GLY A 131 -16.13 -4.24 -7.31
CA GLY A 131 -14.79 -3.91 -6.82
C GLY A 131 -13.70 -4.81 -7.42
N LEU A 132 -13.90 -6.12 -7.44
CA LEU A 132 -12.94 -7.08 -8.01
C LEU A 132 -12.71 -6.84 -9.51
N ASN A 133 -13.78 -6.58 -10.28
CA ASN A 133 -13.66 -6.26 -11.71
C ASN A 133 -12.87 -4.96 -11.96
N GLU A 134 -13.12 -3.93 -11.16
CA GLU A 134 -12.36 -2.66 -11.23
C GLU A 134 -10.90 -2.84 -10.81
N MET A 135 -10.62 -3.69 -9.80
CA MET A 135 -9.24 -3.99 -9.39
C MET A 135 -8.47 -4.75 -10.47
N TYR A 136 -9.12 -5.72 -11.12
CA TYR A 136 -8.53 -6.42 -12.27
C TYR A 136 -8.20 -5.43 -13.40
N THR A 137 -9.16 -4.59 -13.77
CA THR A 137 -9.01 -3.57 -14.82
C THR A 137 -7.90 -2.58 -14.48
N LEU A 138 -7.84 -2.11 -13.23
CA LEU A 138 -6.79 -1.21 -12.77
C LEU A 138 -5.42 -1.90 -12.83
N ALA A 139 -5.31 -3.17 -12.41
CA ALA A 139 -4.03 -3.86 -12.36
C ALA A 139 -3.38 -4.04 -13.75
N ILE A 140 -4.19 -4.28 -14.78
CA ILE A 140 -3.73 -4.40 -16.17
C ILE A 140 -3.54 -3.07 -16.89
N SER A 141 -4.03 -1.96 -16.33
CA SER A 141 -3.86 -0.64 -16.93
C SER A 141 -2.38 -0.24 -17.01
N LYS A 142 -2.07 0.67 -17.95
CA LYS A 142 -0.71 1.15 -18.16
C LYS A 142 -0.28 2.04 -16.99
N PHE A 143 0.69 1.55 -16.22
CA PHE A 143 1.46 2.34 -15.26
C PHE A 143 2.88 2.47 -15.77
N ASP A 144 3.42 3.68 -15.66
CA ASP A 144 4.83 3.96 -15.96
C ASP A 144 5.74 3.30 -14.90
N ILE A 145 6.94 2.89 -15.33
CA ILE A 145 7.96 2.27 -14.48
C ILE A 145 9.16 3.19 -14.29
N PRO A 146 10.10 2.92 -13.35
CA PRO A 146 11.34 3.69 -13.24
C PRO A 146 12.05 3.88 -14.58
N GLY A 147 12.32 5.13 -14.94
CA GLY A 147 12.89 5.54 -16.23
C GLY A 147 11.87 6.11 -17.22
N ASP A 148 10.58 5.77 -17.09
CA ASP A 148 9.52 6.35 -17.92
C ASP A 148 9.19 7.78 -17.43
N PRO A 149 8.88 8.73 -18.33
CA PRO A 149 8.67 10.13 -17.95
C PRO A 149 7.57 10.38 -16.91
N GLY A 150 6.50 9.56 -16.91
CA GLY A 150 5.39 9.73 -15.96
C GLY A 150 5.56 9.00 -14.63
N PHE A 151 6.67 8.27 -14.42
CA PHE A 151 6.92 7.64 -13.12
C PHE A 151 7.28 8.70 -12.04
N PRO A 152 6.49 8.83 -10.97
CA PRO A 152 6.56 9.98 -10.05
C PRO A 152 7.80 10.02 -9.14
N LEU A 153 8.57 8.93 -9.11
CA LEU A 153 9.68 8.69 -8.18
C LEU A 153 11.02 8.40 -8.90
N ASN A 154 11.18 8.88 -10.14
CA ASN A 154 12.41 8.69 -10.93
C ASN A 154 13.70 9.17 -10.24
N SER A 155 13.63 10.11 -9.29
CA SER A 155 14.81 10.59 -8.56
C SER A 155 15.38 9.58 -7.55
N VAL A 156 14.59 8.58 -7.13
CA VAL A 156 14.97 7.63 -6.08
C VAL A 156 14.90 6.16 -6.53
N TYR A 157 14.38 5.90 -7.75
CA TYR A 157 14.39 4.60 -8.40
C TYR A 157 15.37 4.60 -9.56
N ALA A 158 16.21 3.57 -9.62
CA ALA A 158 17.08 3.35 -10.76
C ALA A 158 16.27 2.72 -11.90
N LYS A 159 16.40 3.28 -13.09
CA LYS A 159 15.80 2.69 -14.30
C LYS A 159 16.42 1.31 -14.60
N PRO A 160 15.66 0.38 -15.20
CA PRO A 160 16.19 -0.86 -15.75
C PRO A 160 17.33 -0.60 -16.75
N LYS A 161 18.34 -1.47 -16.79
CA LYS A 161 19.51 -1.31 -17.67
C LYS A 161 19.24 -1.78 -19.10
N THR A 162 18.38 -2.78 -19.24
CA THR A 162 18.06 -3.41 -20.53
C THR A 162 16.54 -3.45 -20.76
N PRO A 163 16.08 -3.56 -22.03
CA PRO A 163 14.67 -3.76 -22.33
C PRO A 163 14.08 -5.01 -21.64
N ALA A 164 14.86 -6.10 -21.55
CA ALA A 164 14.44 -7.32 -20.86
C ALA A 164 14.20 -7.09 -19.36
N GLU A 165 15.11 -6.37 -18.68
CA GLU A 165 14.89 -5.99 -17.27
C GLU A 165 13.65 -5.09 -17.12
N ALA A 166 13.41 -4.18 -18.08
CA ALA A 166 12.23 -3.33 -18.04
C ALA A 166 10.93 -4.14 -18.14
N ASP A 167 10.91 -5.17 -18.99
CA ASP A 167 9.74 -6.04 -19.13
C ASP A 167 9.53 -6.89 -17.87
N VAL A 168 10.59 -7.46 -17.28
CA VAL A 168 10.47 -8.19 -16.01
C VAL A 168 9.92 -7.27 -14.91
N LEU A 169 10.40 -6.03 -14.82
CA LEU A 169 9.89 -5.08 -13.82
C LEU A 169 8.41 -4.71 -14.07
N ARG A 170 7.99 -4.54 -15.33
CA ARG A 170 6.58 -4.30 -15.67
C ARG A 170 5.69 -5.46 -15.25
N TYR A 171 6.10 -6.69 -15.55
CA TYR A 171 5.34 -7.88 -15.17
C TYR A 171 5.34 -8.09 -13.65
N TYR A 172 6.45 -7.82 -12.96
CA TYR A 172 6.52 -7.88 -11.50
C TYR A 172 5.54 -6.89 -10.85
N PHE A 173 5.55 -5.63 -11.29
CA PHE A 173 4.59 -4.65 -10.79
C PHE A 173 3.15 -4.97 -11.17
N GLN A 174 2.88 -5.51 -12.35
CA GLN A 174 1.54 -5.97 -12.71
C GLN A 174 1.05 -7.09 -11.77
N GLN A 175 1.90 -8.06 -11.47
CA GLN A 175 1.59 -9.15 -10.55
C GLN A 175 1.30 -8.62 -9.13
N ILE A 176 2.14 -7.70 -8.63
CA ILE A 176 1.89 -6.97 -7.38
C ILE A 176 0.54 -6.26 -7.40
N ARG A 177 0.22 -5.56 -8.49
CA ARG A 177 -1.03 -4.81 -8.63
C ARG A 177 -2.25 -5.73 -8.57
N GLN A 178 -2.21 -6.86 -9.25
CA GLN A 178 -3.30 -7.85 -9.24
C GLN A 178 -3.58 -8.36 -7.83
N GLU A 179 -2.52 -8.84 -7.16
CA GLU A 179 -2.62 -9.41 -5.82
C GLU A 179 -3.01 -8.35 -4.77
N THR A 180 -2.41 -7.15 -4.83
CA THR A 180 -2.76 -6.02 -3.95
C THR A 180 -4.23 -5.62 -4.13
N GLY A 181 -4.68 -5.50 -5.38
CA GLY A 181 -6.06 -5.15 -5.72
C GLY A 181 -7.07 -6.14 -5.15
N GLN A 182 -6.80 -7.44 -5.27
CA GLN A 182 -7.66 -8.48 -4.70
C GLN A 182 -7.73 -8.35 -3.16
N ARG A 183 -6.57 -8.33 -2.48
CA ARG A 183 -6.51 -8.29 -1.01
C ARG A 183 -7.12 -7.01 -0.43
N ILE A 184 -6.89 -5.86 -1.05
CA ILE A 184 -7.48 -4.60 -0.57
C ILE A 184 -8.99 -4.57 -0.79
N CYS A 185 -9.50 -5.13 -1.90
CA CYS A 185 -10.93 -5.23 -2.16
C CYS A 185 -11.62 -6.04 -1.06
N GLU A 186 -11.02 -7.16 -0.64
CA GLU A 186 -11.51 -7.94 0.50
C GLU A 186 -11.57 -7.12 1.79
N LYS A 187 -10.50 -6.37 2.12
CA LYS A 187 -10.49 -5.52 3.32
C LYS A 187 -11.51 -4.37 3.25
N VAL A 188 -11.74 -3.80 2.07
CA VAL A 188 -12.70 -2.70 1.86
C VAL A 188 -14.14 -3.18 2.00
N PHE A 189 -14.47 -4.36 1.47
CA PHE A 189 -15.83 -4.91 1.50
C PHE A 189 -16.07 -5.90 2.65
N ASN A 190 -15.14 -6.03 3.59
CA ASN A 190 -15.34 -6.81 4.82
C ASN A 190 -16.25 -6.05 5.80
N THR A 191 -17.52 -5.91 5.43
CA THR A 191 -18.57 -5.24 6.19
C THR A 191 -19.82 -6.11 6.18
N GLU A 192 -20.59 -6.08 7.27
CA GLU A 192 -21.81 -6.90 7.40
C GLU A 192 -22.86 -6.59 6.33
N ASN A 193 -22.87 -5.36 5.82
CA ASN A 193 -23.84 -4.89 4.82
C ASN A 193 -23.34 -5.00 3.37
N GLY A 194 -22.14 -5.54 3.14
CA GLY A 194 -21.54 -5.67 1.81
C GLY A 194 -21.20 -4.36 1.10
N LYS A 195 -21.30 -3.22 1.79
CA LYS A 195 -20.94 -1.88 1.26
C LYS A 195 -19.47 -1.57 1.57
N PRO A 196 -18.81 -0.70 0.78
CA PRO A 196 -17.40 -0.41 1.01
C PRO A 196 -17.21 0.34 2.34
N SER A 197 -16.18 -0.07 3.08
CA SER A 197 -15.86 0.45 4.40
C SER A 197 -15.41 1.91 4.33
N LYS A 198 -16.17 2.81 4.96
CA LYS A 198 -15.79 4.22 5.11
C LYS A 198 -14.43 4.41 5.79
N TRP A 199 -14.01 3.43 6.60
CA TRP A 199 -12.71 3.43 7.29
C TRP A 199 -11.54 3.24 6.34
N TRP A 200 -11.74 2.57 5.21
CA TRP A 200 -10.75 2.51 4.15
C TRP A 200 -10.90 3.67 3.16
N LEU A 201 -12.13 3.98 2.75
CA LEU A 201 -12.39 5.02 1.76
C LEU A 201 -11.99 6.44 2.21
N CYS A 202 -11.90 6.71 3.52
CA CYS A 202 -11.43 8.00 4.02
C CYS A 202 -9.98 8.35 3.60
N PHE A 203 -9.21 7.34 3.18
CA PHE A 203 -7.84 7.51 2.68
C PHE A 203 -7.75 7.73 1.16
N ALA A 204 -8.84 7.59 0.39
CA ALA A 204 -8.82 7.68 -1.08
C ALA A 204 -8.30 9.02 -1.63
N LYS A 205 -8.41 10.10 -0.85
CA LYS A 205 -7.91 11.44 -1.20
C LYS A 205 -6.52 11.75 -0.63
N LYS A 206 -5.90 10.80 0.09
CA LYS A 206 -4.56 10.95 0.63
C LYS A 206 -3.50 10.71 -0.43
N LYS A 207 -2.33 11.30 -0.24
CA LYS A 207 -1.19 11.19 -1.14
C LYS A 207 0.05 10.95 -0.31
N PHE A 208 0.48 9.69 -0.26
CA PHE A 208 1.76 9.33 0.32
C PHE A 208 2.89 10.02 -0.46
N MET A 209 3.83 10.66 0.26
CA MET A 209 4.92 11.47 -0.32
C MET A 209 4.46 12.60 -1.26
N GLU A 210 3.18 13.00 -1.19
CA GLU A 210 2.54 13.90 -2.17
C GLU A 210 2.62 13.40 -3.63
N LYS A 211 2.83 12.09 -3.82
CA LYS A 211 2.90 11.43 -5.13
C LYS A 211 1.63 10.63 -5.43
N SER A 212 1.49 10.26 -6.70
CA SER A 212 0.37 9.50 -7.29
C SER A 212 0.93 8.68 -8.44
N LEU A 213 0.51 7.42 -8.58
CA LEU A 213 0.92 6.59 -9.73
C LEU A 213 0.12 6.92 -10.98
N SER A 214 -1.10 7.43 -10.80
CA SER A 214 -1.90 8.04 -11.87
C SER A 214 -1.56 9.53 -12.00
N GLY A 215 -1.49 9.99 -13.25
CA GLY A 215 -1.36 11.43 -13.55
C GLY A 215 -2.59 12.22 -13.08
N PRO A 216 -2.51 13.56 -12.99
CA PRO A 216 -3.66 14.39 -12.62
C PRO A 216 -4.84 14.14 -13.59
N GLY A 217 -5.97 13.64 -13.08
CA GLY A 217 -7.22 13.50 -13.84
C GLY A 217 -7.59 12.10 -14.34
N GLN A 218 -6.86 11.04 -13.95
CA GLN A 218 -7.19 9.63 -14.26
C GLN A 218 -7.83 8.84 -13.10
#